data_AF-B9G849-F1
#
_entry.id   AF-B9G849-F1
#
_cell.length_a   1.000
_cell.length_b   1.000
_cell.length_c   1.000
_cell.angle_alpha   90.00
_cell.angle_beta   90.00
_cell.angle_gamma   90.00
#
_symmetry.space_group_name_H-M   'P 1'
#
loop_
_entity.id
_entity.type
_entity.pdbx_description
1 polymer ?
#
loop_
_entity_poly.entity_id
_entity_poly.type
_entity_poly.pdbx_seq_one_letter_code
_entity_poly.pdbx_strand_id
1 'polypeptide(L)'
;MRSLEDRFNGLMIFVLELFKRVNLLVAISLLPPTTLPALPTTTPTRATAEATHRAEEASQVWNYDEHVHDDLQSEYEKLVHRIEDADEPSLLRHGGGEFAEFLDVERGNHPTIIKVLWDNNRSRTGDGFPRLIYVSREKSPNLHHHYKAGAMNALTRVSALMTNAPFMLNLDCDMFVNNPRVVLHAMCLLLGFDDEISCAFVQTPQKFYGALKDDPFGNQLEVSLMKVGRGIAGLQGIFYCGTGCFHRRKVIYGMRTGREGTTGYSSNKELHSKFGSSNNFKESARDVIYGNLSTEPIVDISSCVDVAKEVAACNYEIGTCWGQEVGWVYGSLTEDVLTGQRIHAAGWRSTLMEIEPPAFMGCAPNGGPACLTQLKRWASGFLEILISRNNPILTTTFKSLQFRQCLAYLHSYVWPVRAPFELCYALLGPYCLLSNQSFLPKTSEDGFYIALALFIAYNTYMFMEFIECGQSARACWNNHRMQRITSASAWLLAFLTVILKTLGFSETVFEVTRKDKSTSDGDSNTDEPEPGRFTFDESTVFIPVTALAMLSVIAIAVGAWRVVLVTTEGLPGGPGISEFISCGWLVLCFMPLLRGLVGSGRYGIPWSIKMKACLLVAIFLLFCKRN
;
A
#
# COMPACT_ATOMS: atom_id res chain seq x y z
N MET A 1 -0.55 33.16 10.42
CA MET A 1 -1.19 31.82 10.35
C MET A 1 -1.73 31.54 8.94
N ARG A 2 -2.60 32.38 8.35
CA ARG A 2 -3.03 32.21 6.94
C ARG A 2 -1.87 32.16 5.93
N SER A 3 -0.83 33.00 6.08
CA SER A 3 0.31 32.94 5.16
C SER A 3 1.22 31.71 5.35
N LEU A 4 1.19 31.05 6.52
CA LEU A 4 1.90 29.77 6.74
C LEU A 4 1.09 28.60 6.18
N GLU A 5 -0.24 28.73 6.18
CA GLU A 5 -1.24 27.84 5.59
C GLU A 5 -1.07 27.78 4.07
N ASP A 6 -1.02 28.92 3.37
CA ASP A 6 -0.88 28.95 1.90
C ASP A 6 0.50 28.50 1.41
N ARG A 7 1.56 28.77 2.18
CA ARG A 7 2.96 28.47 1.82
C ARG A 7 3.35 27.00 2.00
N PHE A 8 2.77 26.32 2.99
CA PHE A 8 2.95 24.87 3.16
C PHE A 8 2.18 24.09 2.08
N ASN A 9 1.02 24.61 1.66
CA ASN A 9 0.15 24.02 0.64
C ASN A 9 0.78 24.06 -0.75
N GLY A 10 1.36 25.20 -1.14
CA GLY A 10 2.06 25.33 -2.42
C GLY A 10 3.27 24.39 -2.56
N LEU A 11 4.06 24.22 -1.49
CA LEU A 11 5.26 23.36 -1.54
C LEU A 11 4.92 21.86 -1.53
N MET A 12 3.93 21.42 -0.74
CA MET A 12 3.56 20.00 -0.74
C MET A 12 3.03 19.55 -2.09
N ILE A 13 2.21 20.37 -2.74
CA ILE A 13 1.73 20.09 -4.10
C ILE A 13 2.91 20.11 -5.09
N PHE A 14 3.81 21.09 -4.99
CA PHE A 14 4.98 21.22 -5.89
C PHE A 14 6.03 20.10 -5.73
N VAL A 15 6.35 19.68 -4.51
CA VAL A 15 7.35 18.64 -4.22
C VAL A 15 6.81 17.24 -4.55
N LEU A 16 5.51 17.01 -4.43
CA LEU A 16 4.90 15.71 -4.74
C LEU A 16 4.73 15.48 -6.25
N GLU A 17 4.47 16.54 -7.02
CA GLU A 17 4.31 16.42 -8.47
C GLU A 17 5.66 16.27 -9.20
N LEU A 18 6.73 16.86 -8.67
CA LEU A 18 8.09 16.81 -9.26
C LEU A 18 8.80 15.46 -9.10
N PHE A 19 8.47 14.66 -8.07
CA PHE A 19 9.24 13.47 -7.69
C PHE A 19 8.44 12.17 -7.77
N LYS A 20 7.88 11.85 -8.95
CA LYS A 20 7.13 10.60 -9.26
C LYS A 20 7.90 9.28 -9.07
N ARG A 21 9.12 9.28 -8.50
CA ARG A 21 9.99 8.11 -8.31
C ARG A 21 10.76 8.04 -6.98
N VAL A 22 10.50 8.94 -6.02
CA VAL A 22 11.25 9.02 -4.76
C VAL A 22 10.29 8.88 -3.58
N ASN A 23 10.59 7.98 -2.64
CA ASN A 23 9.82 7.87 -1.39
C ASN A 23 10.11 9.08 -0.50
N LEU A 24 9.06 9.69 0.06
CA LEU A 24 9.16 10.91 0.85
C LEU A 24 9.00 10.59 2.34
N LEU A 25 9.95 11.08 3.15
CA LEU A 25 9.81 11.15 4.61
C LEU A 25 9.77 12.63 4.99
N VAL A 26 8.62 13.10 5.46
CA VAL A 26 8.46 14.48 5.92
C VAL A 26 8.64 14.51 7.44
N ALA A 27 9.66 15.25 7.88
CA ALA A 27 9.94 15.49 9.29
C ALA A 27 9.12 16.70 9.78
N ILE A 28 8.29 16.52 10.82
CA ILE A 28 7.37 17.56 11.30
C ILE A 28 7.81 18.04 12.69
N SER A 29 8.38 19.25 12.75
CA SER A 29 8.74 19.92 14.00
C SER A 29 7.68 20.98 14.32
N LEU A 30 7.02 20.85 15.47
CA LEU A 30 6.11 21.87 15.99
C LEU A 30 6.88 22.78 16.94
N LEU A 31 6.85 24.10 16.71
CA LEU A 31 7.17 25.08 17.74
C LEU A 31 5.95 25.22 18.67
N PRO A 32 6.11 25.27 20.00
CA PRO A 32 5.01 25.48 20.91
C PRO A 32 4.35 26.86 20.67
N PRO A 33 3.04 27.01 20.94
CA PRO A 33 2.35 28.27 20.72
C PRO A 33 2.88 29.35 21.67
N THR A 34 3.44 30.43 21.12
CA THR A 34 3.58 31.69 21.84
C THR A 34 2.20 32.29 22.07
N THR A 35 1.98 32.77 23.30
CA THR A 35 0.74 33.36 23.80
C THR A 35 0.19 34.44 22.86
N LEU A 36 -0.99 34.22 22.29
CA LEU A 36 -1.73 35.22 21.51
C LEU A 36 -2.52 36.16 22.44
N PRO A 37 -2.52 37.48 22.20
CA PRO A 37 -3.39 38.41 22.92
C PRO A 37 -4.83 38.35 22.41
N ALA A 38 -5.78 38.53 23.32
CA ALA A 38 -7.21 38.46 23.06
C ALA A 38 -7.71 39.58 22.12
N LEU A 39 -8.59 39.23 21.17
CA LEU A 39 -9.29 40.19 20.31
C LEU A 39 -10.63 40.63 20.92
N PRO A 40 -11.07 41.89 20.71
CA PRO A 40 -12.33 42.40 21.24
C PRO A 40 -13.51 42.14 20.30
N THR A 41 -14.69 41.96 20.91
CA THR A 41 -15.99 41.75 20.29
C THR A 41 -16.63 43.08 19.88
N THR A 42 -17.19 43.17 18.66
CA THR A 42 -18.13 44.25 18.27
C THR A 42 -19.31 43.69 17.48
N THR A 43 -20.48 44.29 17.74
CA THR A 43 -21.83 43.91 17.31
C THR A 43 -22.27 44.58 16.00
N PRO A 44 -23.33 44.09 15.33
CA PRO A 44 -23.62 44.42 13.92
C PRO A 44 -24.71 45.49 13.77
N THR A 45 -24.66 46.27 12.69
CA THR A 45 -25.82 46.62 11.83
C THR A 45 -25.40 47.50 10.66
N ARG A 46 -25.76 47.12 9.43
CA ARG A 46 -26.61 47.89 8.48
C ARG A 46 -26.47 47.29 7.06
N ALA A 47 -27.21 46.21 6.81
CA ALA A 47 -27.32 45.58 5.50
C ALA A 47 -28.28 46.37 4.59
N THR A 48 -27.80 46.84 3.44
CA THR A 48 -28.51 46.96 2.14
C THR A 48 -27.73 47.78 1.10
N ALA A 49 -26.71 48.56 1.50
CA ALA A 49 -25.74 49.18 0.56
C ALA A 49 -24.50 48.29 0.29
N GLU A 50 -24.21 47.33 1.18
CA GLU A 50 -23.08 46.40 1.06
C GLU A 50 -23.26 45.32 -0.01
N ALA A 51 -24.48 45.08 -0.50
CA ALA A 51 -24.76 43.97 -1.42
C ALA A 51 -24.28 44.27 -2.86
N THR A 52 -24.36 45.52 -3.31
CA THR A 52 -23.90 45.96 -4.63
C THR A 52 -22.39 46.14 -4.69
N HIS A 53 -21.78 46.67 -3.61
CA HIS A 53 -20.32 46.78 -3.49
C HIS A 53 -19.63 45.41 -3.40
N ARG A 54 -20.23 44.45 -2.66
CA ARG A 54 -19.73 43.06 -2.59
C ARG A 54 -19.84 42.32 -3.93
N ALA A 55 -20.77 42.69 -4.80
CA ALA A 55 -20.90 42.05 -6.12
C ALA A 55 -19.81 42.54 -7.09
N GLU A 56 -19.45 43.83 -7.04
CA GLU A 56 -18.32 44.38 -7.81
C GLU A 56 -16.97 43.92 -7.26
N GLU A 57 -16.79 43.88 -5.93
CA GLU A 57 -15.60 43.29 -5.29
C GLU A 57 -15.50 41.79 -5.57
N ALA A 58 -16.60 41.05 -5.53
CA ALA A 58 -16.60 39.64 -5.93
C ALA A 58 -16.23 39.47 -7.39
N SER A 59 -16.77 40.28 -8.31
CA SER A 59 -16.41 40.20 -9.73
C SER A 59 -14.95 40.59 -9.99
N GLN A 60 -14.37 41.53 -9.23
CA GLN A 60 -12.95 41.88 -9.31
C GLN A 60 -12.04 40.80 -8.71
N VAL A 61 -12.43 40.20 -7.58
CA VAL A 61 -11.72 39.06 -6.98
C VAL A 61 -11.77 37.84 -7.89
N TRP A 62 -12.92 37.56 -8.51
CA TRP A 62 -13.07 36.47 -9.49
C TRP A 62 -12.23 36.70 -10.75
N ASN A 63 -12.24 37.91 -11.34
CA ASN A 63 -11.39 38.22 -12.50
C ASN A 63 -9.89 38.25 -12.15
N TYR A 64 -9.53 38.65 -10.93
CA TYR A 64 -8.16 38.59 -10.43
C TYR A 64 -7.70 37.15 -10.20
N ASP A 65 -8.56 36.30 -9.62
CA ASP A 65 -8.30 34.87 -9.43
C ASP A 65 -8.22 34.13 -10.78
N GLU A 66 -9.02 34.51 -11.79
CA GLU A 66 -8.97 33.89 -13.13
C GLU A 66 -7.67 34.25 -13.88
N HIS A 67 -7.24 35.52 -13.85
CA HIS A 67 -5.94 35.91 -14.42
C HIS A 67 -4.76 35.27 -13.69
N VAL A 68 -4.80 35.20 -12.35
CA VAL A 68 -3.77 34.51 -11.56
C VAL A 68 -3.78 33.01 -11.84
N HIS A 69 -4.95 32.41 -12.07
CA HIS A 69 -5.09 31.01 -12.44
C HIS A 69 -4.48 30.72 -13.82
N ASP A 70 -4.80 31.53 -14.82
CA ASP A 70 -4.26 31.40 -16.18
C ASP A 70 -2.73 31.58 -16.21
N ASP A 71 -2.22 32.58 -15.48
CA ASP A 71 -0.78 32.81 -15.34
C ASP A 71 -0.09 31.64 -14.63
N LEU A 72 -0.66 31.12 -13.54
CA LEU A 72 -0.15 29.94 -12.83
C LEU A 72 -0.20 28.69 -13.69
N GLN A 73 -1.27 28.49 -14.47
CA GLN A 73 -1.40 27.37 -15.39
C GLN A 73 -0.33 27.44 -16.48
N SER A 74 -0.12 28.61 -17.08
CA SER A 74 0.95 28.82 -18.07
C SER A 74 2.34 28.55 -17.47
N GLU A 75 2.63 29.05 -16.25
CA GLU A 75 3.91 28.75 -15.58
C GLU A 75 4.06 27.27 -15.21
N TYR A 76 2.97 26.61 -14.85
CA TYR A 76 2.94 25.17 -14.59
C TYR A 76 3.21 24.37 -15.88
N GLU A 77 2.57 24.71 -16.99
CA GLU A 77 2.81 24.07 -18.29
C GLU A 77 4.27 24.25 -18.75
N LYS A 78 4.85 25.45 -18.59
CA LYS A 78 6.29 25.68 -18.84
C LYS A 78 7.17 24.83 -17.93
N LEU A 79 6.79 24.62 -16.68
CA LEU A 79 7.51 23.73 -15.77
C LEU A 79 7.42 22.27 -16.22
N VAL A 80 6.25 21.78 -16.60
CA VAL A 80 6.04 20.42 -17.12
C VAL A 80 6.93 20.20 -18.35
N HIS A 81 6.90 21.11 -19.32
CA HIS A 81 7.77 21.03 -20.50
C HIS A 81 9.26 20.99 -20.12
N ARG A 82 9.71 21.85 -19.19
CA ARG A 82 11.11 21.80 -18.71
C ARG A 82 11.49 20.47 -18.06
N ILE A 83 10.57 19.81 -17.37
CA ILE A 83 10.80 18.51 -16.73
C ILE A 83 10.82 17.39 -17.79
N GLU A 84 9.93 17.44 -18.77
CA GLU A 84 9.85 16.46 -19.86
C GLU A 84 11.05 16.56 -20.81
N ASP A 85 11.51 17.78 -21.09
CA ASP A 85 12.68 18.08 -21.92
C ASP A 85 14.01 17.92 -21.17
N ALA A 86 13.98 17.70 -19.85
CA ALA A 86 15.19 17.52 -19.06
C ALA A 86 15.91 16.21 -19.43
N ASP A 87 16.94 16.33 -20.27
CA ASP A 87 17.88 15.25 -20.54
C ASP A 87 19.12 15.33 -19.63
N GLU A 88 19.76 14.19 -19.38
CA GLU A 88 20.96 14.09 -18.55
C GLU A 88 22.09 15.07 -19.00
N PRO A 89 22.33 15.29 -20.32
CA PRO A 89 23.28 16.28 -20.81
C PRO A 89 22.92 17.76 -20.60
N SER A 90 21.63 18.15 -20.57
CA SER A 90 21.21 19.55 -20.37
C SER A 90 21.34 19.99 -18.92
N LEU A 91 21.02 19.09 -17.97
CA LEU A 91 21.23 19.28 -16.54
C LEU A 91 22.72 19.51 -16.20
N LEU A 92 23.61 18.81 -16.91
CA LEU A 92 25.06 18.94 -16.79
C LEU A 92 25.62 20.26 -17.33
N ARG A 93 25.03 20.81 -18.41
CA ARG A 93 25.45 22.10 -18.99
C ARG A 93 25.05 23.31 -18.16
N HIS A 94 23.92 23.23 -17.44
CA HIS A 94 23.37 24.37 -16.70
C HIS A 94 23.61 24.31 -15.19
N GLY A 95 23.98 23.15 -14.63
CA GLY A 95 24.07 22.92 -13.19
C GLY A 95 25.37 23.34 -12.48
N GLY A 96 26.31 24.01 -13.15
CA GLY A 96 27.47 24.65 -12.51
C GLY A 96 28.35 23.75 -11.61
N GLY A 97 28.39 22.44 -11.83
CA GLY A 97 29.12 21.47 -10.98
C GLY A 97 28.40 21.03 -9.70
N GLU A 98 27.21 21.56 -9.41
CA GLU A 98 26.40 21.25 -8.22
C GLU A 98 25.97 19.77 -8.17
N PHE A 99 25.81 19.17 -9.35
CA PHE A 99 25.42 17.76 -9.54
C PHE A 99 26.58 16.82 -9.87
N ALA A 100 27.84 17.25 -9.70
CA ALA A 100 29.01 16.41 -10.01
C ALA A 100 29.03 15.06 -9.25
N GLU A 101 28.45 15.02 -8.04
CA GLU A 101 28.32 13.78 -7.23
C GLU A 101 27.40 12.72 -7.86
N PHE A 102 26.60 13.07 -8.87
CA PHE A 102 25.76 12.13 -9.60
C PHE A 102 26.42 11.58 -10.88
N LEU A 103 27.60 12.09 -11.25
CA LEU A 103 28.36 11.62 -12.40
C LEU A 103 28.91 10.21 -12.16
N ASP A 104 28.80 9.35 -13.18
CA ASP A 104 29.33 7.98 -13.19
C ASP A 104 28.83 7.09 -12.03
N VAL A 105 27.66 7.42 -11.46
CA VAL A 105 27.05 6.67 -10.37
C VAL A 105 26.33 5.43 -10.90
N GLU A 106 26.86 4.25 -10.57
CA GLU A 106 26.17 2.99 -10.82
C GLU A 106 25.00 2.80 -9.85
N ARG A 107 23.80 2.47 -10.35
CA ARG A 107 22.57 2.32 -9.53
C ARG A 107 22.68 1.36 -8.34
N GLY A 108 23.57 0.38 -8.42
CA GLY A 108 23.81 -0.65 -7.40
C GLY A 108 25.10 -0.45 -6.61
N ASN A 109 25.93 0.53 -6.97
CA ASN A 109 27.26 0.72 -6.41
C ASN A 109 27.62 2.21 -6.41
N HIS A 110 27.29 2.91 -5.34
CA HIS A 110 27.54 4.34 -5.24
C HIS A 110 27.59 4.82 -3.78
N PRO A 111 28.37 5.87 -3.48
CA PRO A 111 28.44 6.45 -2.15
C PRO A 111 27.13 7.13 -1.76
N THR A 112 27.00 7.49 -0.49
CA THR A 112 25.88 8.32 -0.01
C THR A 112 25.96 9.73 -0.63
N ILE A 113 24.84 10.19 -1.20
CA ILE A 113 24.66 11.55 -1.72
C ILE A 113 23.59 12.25 -0.88
N ILE A 114 23.92 13.40 -0.29
CA ILE A 114 22.98 14.22 0.46
C ILE A 114 23.10 15.65 -0.06
N LYS A 115 21.98 16.23 -0.49
CA LYS A 115 21.91 17.61 -0.99
C LYS A 115 20.80 18.37 -0.28
N VAL A 116 21.13 19.52 0.29
CA VAL A 116 20.13 20.46 0.83
C VAL A 116 19.67 21.34 -0.33
N LEU A 117 18.54 20.99 -0.93
CA LEU A 117 17.99 21.67 -2.11
C LEU A 117 17.35 23.01 -1.76
N TRP A 118 16.80 23.12 -0.54
CA TRP A 118 16.22 24.35 -0.05
C TRP A 118 16.47 24.53 1.45
N ASP A 119 16.98 25.70 1.85
CA ASP A 119 17.16 26.09 3.26
C ASP A 119 16.72 27.53 3.53
N ASN A 120 15.86 27.70 4.54
CA ASN A 120 15.24 28.97 4.89
C ASN A 120 16.17 29.98 5.54
N ASN A 121 17.33 29.54 6.03
CA ASN A 121 18.31 30.41 6.66
C ASN A 121 18.92 31.44 5.68
N ARG A 122 18.68 31.29 4.36
CA ARG A 122 19.07 32.28 3.33
C ARG A 122 18.02 33.37 3.09
N SER A 123 16.81 33.27 3.65
CA SER A 123 15.73 34.25 3.48
C SER A 123 15.57 35.12 4.73
N ARG A 124 15.74 36.44 4.59
CA ARG A 124 15.72 37.41 5.72
C ARG A 124 14.32 37.80 6.22
N THR A 125 13.25 37.23 5.66
CA THR A 125 11.87 37.73 5.84
C THR A 125 10.93 36.80 6.60
N GLY A 126 11.36 35.63 7.07
CA GLY A 126 10.47 34.68 7.75
C GLY A 126 9.38 34.06 6.84
N ASP A 127 9.47 34.31 5.54
CA ASP A 127 8.55 33.85 4.48
C ASP A 127 9.17 32.72 3.64
N GLY A 128 9.87 31.77 4.28
CA GLY A 128 10.60 30.71 3.58
C GLY A 128 9.81 29.40 3.40
N PHE A 129 10.01 28.72 2.26
CA PHE A 129 9.50 27.37 1.98
C PHE A 129 10.14 26.30 2.89
N PRO A 130 9.44 25.26 3.38
CA PRO A 130 10.05 24.20 4.17
C PRO A 130 11.38 23.65 3.60
N ARG A 131 12.32 23.31 4.49
CA ARG A 131 13.62 22.74 4.11
C ARG A 131 13.43 21.46 3.29
N LEU A 132 14.09 21.36 2.14
CA LEU A 132 14.05 20.19 1.27
C LEU A 132 15.44 19.56 1.19
N ILE A 133 15.51 18.27 1.57
CA ILE A 133 16.77 17.53 1.63
C ILE A 133 16.61 16.27 0.78
N TYR A 134 17.47 16.16 -0.24
CA TYR A 134 17.61 14.97 -1.04
C TYR A 134 18.60 14.02 -0.40
N VAL A 135 18.24 12.73 -0.30
CA VAL A 135 19.09 11.68 0.25
C VAL A 135 19.06 10.47 -0.68
N SER A 136 20.24 10.11 -1.18
CA SER A 136 20.51 8.81 -1.79
C SER A 136 21.48 8.06 -0.88
N ARG A 137 21.00 7.01 -0.21
CA ARG A 137 21.84 6.16 0.64
C ARG A 137 22.90 5.43 -0.17
N GLU A 138 24.03 5.11 0.44
CA GLU A 138 25.04 4.27 -0.19
C GLU A 138 24.47 2.90 -0.58
N LYS A 139 24.93 2.38 -1.72
CA LYS A 139 24.69 1.01 -2.15
C LYS A 139 25.99 0.35 -2.53
N SER A 140 26.10 -0.93 -2.19
CA SER A 140 27.21 -1.79 -2.56
C SER A 140 26.65 -3.11 -3.08
N PRO A 141 27.26 -3.72 -4.11
CA PRO A 141 26.80 -4.99 -4.66
C PRO A 141 26.87 -6.15 -3.66
N ASN A 142 27.71 -6.02 -2.62
CA ASN A 142 27.95 -7.06 -1.63
C ASN A 142 26.96 -7.02 -0.45
N LEU A 143 26.15 -5.97 -0.33
CA LEU A 143 25.27 -5.75 0.82
C LEU A 143 23.83 -5.58 0.37
N HIS A 144 22.95 -6.40 0.94
CA HIS A 144 21.53 -6.34 0.65
C HIS A 144 20.94 -5.04 1.20
N HIS A 145 20.28 -4.25 0.36
CA HIS A 145 19.80 -2.92 0.72
C HIS A 145 18.36 -2.89 1.25
N HIS A 146 17.68 -4.03 1.39
CA HIS A 146 16.35 -4.13 2.02
C HIS A 146 15.27 -3.19 1.43
N TYR A 147 15.31 -2.94 0.11
CA TYR A 147 14.30 -2.19 -0.65
C TYR A 147 13.80 -0.91 0.07
N LYS A 148 12.47 -0.75 0.23
CA LYS A 148 11.84 0.42 0.85
C LYS A 148 12.16 0.52 2.34
N ALA A 149 12.09 -0.59 3.08
CA ALA A 149 12.40 -0.63 4.52
C ALA A 149 13.77 0.00 4.85
N GLY A 150 14.81 -0.40 4.11
CA GLY A 150 16.15 0.15 4.33
C GLY A 150 16.29 1.62 3.93
N ALA A 151 15.52 2.08 2.94
CA ALA A 151 15.50 3.49 2.56
C ALA A 151 14.86 4.33 3.67
N MET A 152 13.75 3.86 4.24
CA MET A 152 13.08 4.49 5.37
C MET A 152 13.98 4.52 6.62
N ASN A 153 14.73 3.46 6.88
CA ASN A 153 15.68 3.42 8.00
C ASN A 153 16.83 4.40 7.83
N ALA A 154 17.42 4.48 6.63
CA ALA A 154 18.46 5.49 6.33
C ALA A 154 17.92 6.92 6.47
N LEU A 155 16.74 7.21 5.90
CA LEU A 155 16.07 8.51 6.03
C LEU A 155 15.78 8.86 7.50
N THR A 156 15.39 7.88 8.32
CA THR A 156 15.13 8.07 9.74
C THR A 156 16.39 8.52 10.49
N ARG A 157 17.54 7.90 10.20
CA ARG A 157 18.84 8.26 10.80
C ARG A 157 19.32 9.63 10.35
N VAL A 158 19.30 9.89 9.04
CA VAL A 158 19.70 11.20 8.48
C VAL A 158 18.83 12.33 9.03
N SER A 159 17.50 12.15 9.01
CA SER A 159 16.56 13.14 9.52
C SER A 159 16.76 13.46 11.01
N ALA A 160 17.22 12.47 11.80
CA ALA A 160 17.51 12.67 13.23
C ALA A 160 18.69 13.64 13.45
N LEU A 161 19.69 13.61 12.59
CA LEU A 161 20.83 14.54 12.68
C LEU A 161 20.48 15.93 12.14
N MET A 162 19.64 15.99 11.10
CA MET A 162 19.38 17.24 10.39
C MET A 162 18.27 18.10 11.00
N THR A 163 17.22 17.46 11.52
CA THR A 163 16.00 18.17 12.00
C THR A 163 15.46 17.63 13.32
N ASN A 164 15.76 16.36 13.63
CA ASN A 164 15.33 15.63 14.81
C ASN A 164 13.83 15.74 15.16
N ALA A 165 12.97 15.84 14.15
CA ALA A 165 11.53 16.02 14.35
C ALA A 165 10.89 14.85 15.13
N PRO A 166 10.10 15.09 16.21
CA PRO A 166 9.51 14.02 17.02
C PRO A 166 8.45 13.20 16.28
N PHE A 167 7.89 13.76 15.20
CA PHE A 167 6.90 13.10 14.35
C PHE A 167 7.41 13.01 12.92
N MET A 168 7.00 11.94 12.24
CA MET A 168 7.40 11.64 10.87
C MET A 168 6.17 11.25 10.06
N LEU A 169 6.00 11.85 8.89
CA LEU A 169 5.01 11.41 7.90
C LEU A 169 5.73 10.61 6.82
N ASN A 170 5.23 9.42 6.55
CA ASN A 170 5.67 8.59 5.45
C ASN A 170 4.70 8.71 4.26
N LEU A 171 5.22 8.87 3.04
CA LEU A 171 4.39 8.99 1.84
C LEU A 171 5.08 8.35 0.64
N ASP A 172 4.32 7.58 -0.13
CA ASP A 172 4.77 6.99 -1.39
C ASP A 172 4.71 8.01 -2.54
N CYS A 173 5.58 7.83 -3.54
CA CYS A 173 5.73 8.74 -4.69
C CYS A 173 4.50 8.85 -5.60
N ASP A 174 3.52 7.98 -5.43
CA ASP A 174 2.25 7.93 -6.15
C ASP A 174 1.07 8.42 -5.31
N MET A 175 1.35 8.98 -4.14
CA MET A 175 0.37 9.58 -3.22
C MET A 175 0.72 11.06 -3.01
N PHE A 176 -0.30 11.91 -3.01
CA PHE A 176 -0.16 13.34 -2.71
C PHE A 176 -1.09 13.76 -1.57
N VAL A 177 -0.76 14.87 -0.90
CA VAL A 177 -1.62 15.48 0.12
C VAL A 177 -2.78 16.19 -0.55
N ASN A 178 -3.99 15.71 -0.28
CA ASN A 178 -5.21 16.28 -0.81
C ASN A 178 -5.88 17.22 0.19
N ASN A 179 -5.78 16.94 1.49
CA ASN A 179 -6.26 17.84 2.54
C ASN A 179 -5.09 18.64 3.15
N PRO A 180 -5.02 19.96 2.95
CA PRO A 180 -3.92 20.79 3.45
C PRO A 180 -3.82 20.82 4.98
N ARG A 181 -4.90 20.50 5.69
CA ARG A 181 -4.96 20.49 7.16
C ARG A 181 -4.61 19.14 7.77
N VAL A 182 -4.20 18.15 6.95
CA VAL A 182 -3.95 16.78 7.41
C VAL A 182 -2.94 16.71 8.57
N VAL A 183 -1.90 17.55 8.54
CA VAL A 183 -0.90 17.61 9.62
C VAL A 183 -1.55 18.06 10.93
N LEU A 184 -2.39 19.09 10.90
CA LEU A 184 -3.09 19.58 12.08
C LEU A 184 -4.02 18.50 12.66
N HIS A 185 -4.79 17.83 11.81
CA HIS A 185 -5.66 16.74 12.22
C HIS A 185 -4.88 15.58 12.85
N ALA A 186 -3.76 15.18 12.25
CA ALA A 186 -2.90 14.15 12.81
C ALA A 186 -2.30 14.55 14.16
N MET A 187 -1.90 15.82 14.32
CA MET A 187 -1.37 16.33 15.58
C MET A 187 -2.44 16.39 16.67
N CYS A 188 -3.69 16.74 16.35
CA CYS A 188 -4.81 16.66 17.30
C CYS A 188 -4.98 15.24 17.88
N LEU A 189 -4.72 14.20 17.09
CA LEU A 189 -4.80 12.80 17.53
C LEU A 189 -3.54 12.29 18.23
N LEU A 190 -2.41 12.99 18.08
CA LEU A 190 -1.12 12.62 18.65
C LEU A 190 -0.74 13.48 19.87
N LEU A 191 -1.47 14.56 20.19
CA LEU A 191 -1.13 15.55 21.22
C LEU A 191 -2.29 16.05 22.11
N GLY A 192 -3.56 15.77 21.81
CA GLY A 192 -4.76 16.35 22.42
C GLY A 192 -5.59 15.58 23.47
N PHE A 193 -5.15 14.48 24.10
CA PHE A 193 -5.95 13.61 25.02
C PHE A 193 -5.11 12.85 26.07
N ASP A 194 -5.64 12.64 27.29
CA ASP A 194 -4.88 12.03 28.40
C ASP A 194 -4.52 10.53 28.24
N ASP A 195 -5.19 9.78 27.35
CA ASP A 195 -4.85 8.38 26.99
C ASP A 195 -3.73 8.25 25.91
N GLU A 196 -3.17 9.40 25.48
CA GLU A 196 -2.25 9.55 24.33
C GLU A 196 -0.82 9.10 24.51
N ILE A 197 -0.42 8.77 25.73
CA ILE A 197 0.89 8.19 25.98
C ILE A 197 1.03 6.83 25.24
N SER A 198 -0.07 6.25 24.74
CA SER A 198 -0.11 4.96 24.06
C SER A 198 -0.30 4.98 22.53
N CYS A 199 -0.63 6.11 21.88
CA CYS A 199 -0.80 6.13 20.41
C CYS A 199 0.55 6.25 19.68
N ALA A 200 0.92 5.25 18.89
CA ALA A 200 2.20 5.22 18.18
C ALA A 200 2.16 5.90 16.82
N PHE A 201 1.05 5.72 16.09
CA PHE A 201 0.89 6.25 14.75
C PHE A 201 -0.58 6.47 14.39
N VAL A 202 -0.79 7.41 13.47
CA VAL A 202 -2.08 7.73 12.86
C VAL A 202 -2.02 7.36 11.39
N GLN A 203 -2.83 6.38 10.99
CA GLN A 203 -2.93 5.91 9.61
C GLN A 203 -4.15 6.54 8.95
N THR A 204 -4.00 7.03 7.72
CA THR A 204 -5.14 7.44 6.89
C THR A 204 -5.56 6.33 5.93
N PRO A 205 -6.84 6.24 5.55
CA PRO A 205 -7.27 5.46 4.39
C PRO A 205 -6.46 5.77 3.13
N GLN A 206 -6.12 4.75 2.35
CA GLN A 206 -5.61 4.95 0.98
C GLN A 206 -6.81 5.22 0.08
N LYS A 207 -6.88 6.41 -0.52
CA LYS A 207 -7.89 6.79 -1.49
C LYS A 207 -7.20 7.08 -2.83
N PHE A 208 -7.88 6.80 -3.93
CA PHE A 208 -7.30 6.90 -5.26
C PHE A 208 -8.06 7.91 -6.13
N TYR A 209 -7.34 8.80 -6.81
CA TYR A 209 -7.90 9.63 -7.87
C TYR A 209 -7.96 8.83 -9.18
N GLY A 210 -8.91 9.14 -10.05
CA GLY A 210 -9.09 8.41 -11.31
C GLY A 210 -9.45 6.92 -11.10
N ALA A 211 -9.94 6.56 -9.92
CA ALA A 211 -10.34 5.19 -9.61
C ALA A 211 -11.42 4.72 -10.59
N LEU A 212 -11.25 3.53 -11.14
CA LEU A 212 -12.20 2.98 -12.09
C LEU A 212 -13.54 2.73 -11.42
N LYS A 213 -14.61 3.18 -12.09
CA LYS A 213 -15.98 2.95 -11.64
C LYS A 213 -16.24 1.46 -11.45
N ASP A 214 -16.91 1.11 -10.36
CA ASP A 214 -17.28 -0.26 -9.99
C ASP A 214 -16.10 -1.22 -9.73
N ASP A 215 -14.88 -0.71 -9.51
CA ASP A 215 -13.69 -1.48 -9.15
C ASP A 215 -13.54 -2.82 -9.92
N PRO A 216 -13.32 -2.79 -11.25
CA PRO A 216 -13.27 -4.00 -12.08
C PRO A 216 -12.15 -4.97 -11.68
N PHE A 217 -11.12 -4.49 -10.97
CA PHE A 217 -9.97 -5.27 -10.56
C PHE A 217 -9.97 -5.65 -9.07
N GLY A 218 -10.97 -5.22 -8.29
CA GLY A 218 -11.11 -5.56 -6.88
C GLY A 218 -9.93 -5.09 -6.03
N ASN A 219 -9.25 -4.01 -6.44
CA ASN A 219 -7.98 -3.57 -5.84
C ASN A 219 -8.10 -2.30 -5.00
N GLN A 220 -9.29 -1.71 -4.92
CA GLN A 220 -9.52 -0.51 -4.11
C GLN A 220 -9.73 -0.84 -2.63
N LEU A 221 -10.15 -2.07 -2.30
CA LEU A 221 -10.38 -2.57 -0.95
C LEU A 221 -11.29 -1.68 -0.07
N GLU A 222 -12.14 -0.87 -0.69
CA GLU A 222 -12.91 0.18 -0.01
C GLU A 222 -13.87 -0.41 1.05
N VAL A 223 -14.63 -1.45 0.68
CA VAL A 223 -15.55 -2.14 1.60
C VAL A 223 -14.78 -2.81 2.74
N SER A 224 -13.66 -3.45 2.44
CA SER A 224 -12.81 -4.08 3.45
C SER A 224 -12.29 -3.05 4.46
N LEU A 225 -11.87 -1.87 4.00
CA LEU A 225 -11.42 -0.80 4.89
C LEU A 225 -12.56 -0.20 5.71
N MET A 226 -13.71 0.07 5.09
CA MET A 226 -14.86 0.67 5.78
C MET A 226 -15.50 -0.25 6.82
N LYS A 227 -15.63 -1.56 6.53
CA LYS A 227 -16.24 -2.52 7.47
C LYS A 227 -15.19 -3.10 8.42
N VAL A 228 -14.20 -3.80 7.87
CA VAL A 228 -13.20 -4.53 8.66
C VAL A 228 -12.19 -3.57 9.26
N GLY A 229 -11.68 -2.61 8.49
CA GLY A 229 -10.69 -1.63 8.97
C GLY A 229 -11.20 -0.77 10.12
N ARG A 230 -12.41 -0.20 10.02
CA ARG A 230 -13.02 0.55 11.15
C ARG A 230 -13.24 -0.33 12.38
N GLY A 231 -13.64 -1.59 12.19
CA GLY A 231 -13.77 -2.55 13.28
C GLY A 231 -12.42 -2.85 13.98
N ILE A 232 -11.35 -3.03 13.20
CA ILE A 232 -10.00 -3.26 13.72
C ILE A 232 -9.46 -2.01 14.43
N ALA A 233 -9.75 -0.82 13.93
CA ALA A 233 -9.34 0.44 14.56
C ALA A 233 -9.85 0.56 16.01
N GLY A 234 -11.00 -0.03 16.33
CA GLY A 234 -11.55 -0.09 17.69
C GLY A 234 -10.90 -1.13 18.62
N LEU A 235 -9.98 -1.97 18.13
CA LEU A 235 -9.24 -2.95 18.93
C LEU A 235 -8.01 -2.29 19.57
N GLN A 236 -6.81 -2.74 19.19
CA GLN A 236 -5.57 -2.08 19.56
C GLN A 236 -5.21 -0.96 18.57
N GLY A 237 -5.84 -0.95 17.39
CA GLY A 237 -5.66 0.07 16.36
C GLY A 237 -5.48 -0.53 14.96
N ILE A 238 -5.61 0.31 13.93
CA ILE A 238 -5.47 -0.11 12.53
C ILE A 238 -4.01 -0.45 12.19
N PHE A 239 -3.81 -1.32 11.20
CA PHE A 239 -2.48 -1.67 10.68
C PHE A 239 -1.79 -0.46 10.06
N TYR A 240 -0.46 -0.50 10.01
CA TYR A 240 0.31 0.42 9.19
C TYR A 240 0.34 -0.11 7.75
N CYS A 241 -0.15 0.68 6.80
CA CYS A 241 -0.37 0.28 5.41
C CYS A 241 0.66 0.88 4.42
N GLY A 242 1.81 1.32 4.92
CA GLY A 242 2.96 1.68 4.08
C GLY A 242 3.00 3.11 3.54
N THR A 243 1.93 3.90 3.67
CA THR A 243 1.86 5.30 3.19
C THR A 243 0.77 6.09 3.94
N GLY A 244 0.83 7.42 3.92
CA GLY A 244 -0.16 8.28 4.55
C GLY A 244 -0.23 8.10 6.07
N CYS A 245 0.92 7.84 6.69
CA CYS A 245 0.98 7.49 8.12
C CYS A 245 1.91 8.44 8.89
N PHE A 246 1.37 9.01 9.98
CA PHE A 246 2.11 9.84 10.91
C PHE A 246 2.60 8.99 12.08
N HIS A 247 3.91 8.87 12.24
CA HIS A 247 4.55 8.08 13.28
C HIS A 247 5.20 8.95 14.35
N ARG A 248 5.17 8.50 15.61
CA ARG A 248 6.09 8.99 16.64
C ARG A 248 7.49 8.40 16.41
N ARG A 249 8.49 9.26 16.30
CA ARG A 249 9.89 8.85 16.09
C ARG A 249 10.41 7.91 17.19
N LYS A 250 10.11 8.20 18.46
CA LYS A 250 10.50 7.33 19.58
C LYS A 250 9.97 5.90 19.46
N VAL A 251 8.82 5.70 18.83
CA VAL A 251 8.24 4.37 18.61
C VAL A 251 8.96 3.64 17.48
N ILE A 252 9.32 4.35 16.43
CA ILE A 252 10.20 3.82 15.38
C ILE A 252 11.55 3.38 15.97
N TYR A 253 12.07 4.10 16.97
CA TYR A 253 13.25 3.70 17.74
C TYR A 253 13.06 2.49 18.67
N GLY A 254 11.88 1.85 18.67
CA GLY A 254 11.64 0.62 19.40
C GLY A 254 11.28 0.81 20.87
N MET A 255 10.87 2.02 21.28
CA MET A 255 10.33 2.25 22.62
C MET A 255 9.09 1.39 22.87
N ARG A 256 8.92 0.90 24.09
CA ARG A 256 7.78 0.09 24.56
C ARG A 256 6.88 0.91 25.49
N THR A 257 5.62 0.52 25.64
CA THR A 257 4.70 1.14 26.61
C THR A 257 4.82 0.48 28.00
N GLY A 258 4.75 1.23 29.11
CA GLY A 258 4.73 0.72 30.50
C GLY A 258 5.91 1.19 31.39
N ARG A 259 5.94 0.76 32.67
CA ARG A 259 7.00 1.16 33.65
C ARG A 259 8.43 0.85 33.19
N GLU A 260 8.63 -0.24 32.45
CA GLU A 260 9.91 -0.60 31.80
C GLU A 260 10.31 0.35 30.64
N GLY A 261 9.36 1.08 30.05
CA GLY A 261 9.64 2.14 29.07
C GLY A 261 10.12 3.45 29.70
N THR A 262 9.97 3.60 31.02
CA THR A 262 10.46 4.76 31.80
C THR A 262 11.92 4.57 32.23
N THR A 263 12.37 3.32 32.37
CA THR A 263 13.79 2.97 32.48
C THR A 263 14.36 2.96 31.07
N GLY A 264 14.55 4.14 30.48
CA GLY A 264 15.18 4.23 29.15
C GLY A 264 16.58 3.59 29.14
N TYR A 265 17.17 3.48 27.95
CA TYR A 265 18.44 2.78 27.72
C TYR A 265 19.51 3.11 28.78
N SER A 266 19.77 2.13 29.65
CA SER A 266 20.51 2.35 30.91
C SER A 266 22.03 2.30 30.71
N SER A 267 22.51 1.75 29.58
CA SER A 267 23.94 1.66 29.26
C SER A 267 24.30 2.19 27.87
N ASN A 268 25.46 2.84 27.75
CA ASN A 268 26.02 3.28 26.45
C ASN A 268 26.23 2.08 25.50
N LYS A 269 26.52 0.89 26.04
CA LYS A 269 26.65 -0.36 25.28
C LYS A 269 25.33 -0.76 24.61
N GLU A 270 24.20 -0.61 25.30
CA GLU A 270 22.87 -0.88 24.74
C GLU A 270 22.49 0.12 23.65
N LEU A 271 22.78 1.41 23.85
CA LEU A 271 22.59 2.45 22.83
C LEU A 271 23.44 2.18 21.59
N HIS A 272 24.69 1.74 21.76
CA HIS A 272 25.56 1.39 20.65
C HIS A 272 25.02 0.19 19.85
N SER A 273 24.59 -0.87 20.54
CA SER A 273 23.96 -2.02 19.90
C SER A 273 22.70 -1.64 19.11
N LYS A 274 21.88 -0.70 19.62
CA LYS A 274 20.63 -0.32 18.96
C LYS A 274 20.81 0.69 17.83
N PHE A 275 21.62 1.72 18.04
CA PHE A 275 21.70 2.88 17.16
C PHE A 275 22.99 2.97 16.34
N GLY A 276 24.00 2.15 16.66
CA GLY A 276 25.27 2.10 15.93
C GLY A 276 26.40 2.93 16.56
N SER A 277 27.43 3.20 15.77
CA SER A 277 28.69 3.83 16.20
C SER A 277 28.58 5.33 16.43
N SER A 278 27.75 6.04 15.66
CA SER A 278 27.71 7.51 15.67
C SER A 278 27.23 8.07 17.02
N ASN A 279 28.10 8.83 17.70
CA ASN A 279 27.78 9.47 18.98
C ASN A 279 26.71 10.56 18.81
N ASN A 280 26.84 11.41 17.80
CA ASN A 280 25.87 12.46 17.49
C ASN A 280 24.48 11.88 17.26
N PHE A 281 24.39 10.74 16.54
CA PHE A 281 23.09 10.10 16.32
C PHE A 281 22.51 9.50 17.59
N LYS A 282 23.34 8.86 18.44
CA LYS A 282 22.90 8.35 19.75
C LYS A 282 22.38 9.46 20.65
N GLU A 283 23.06 10.60 20.69
CA GLU A 283 22.62 11.78 21.47
C GLU A 283 21.31 12.35 20.93
N SER A 284 21.22 12.57 19.62
CA SER A 284 19.99 13.02 18.96
C SER A 284 18.79 12.09 19.22
N ALA A 285 19.00 10.76 19.12
CA ALA A 285 17.96 9.78 19.40
C ALA A 285 17.54 9.80 20.89
N ARG A 286 18.51 9.97 21.80
CA ARG A 286 18.26 10.11 23.24
C ARG A 286 17.35 11.31 23.52
N ASP A 287 17.61 12.46 22.90
CA ASP A 287 16.82 13.67 23.13
C ASP A 287 15.34 13.47 22.77
N VAL A 288 15.04 12.80 21.66
CA VAL A 288 13.65 12.46 21.26
C VAL A 288 13.01 11.45 22.22
N ILE A 289 13.78 10.46 22.69
CA ILE A 289 13.27 9.40 23.56
C ILE A 289 12.88 9.97 24.93
N TYR A 290 13.73 10.82 25.51
CA TYR A 290 13.54 11.40 26.83
C TYR A 290 12.80 12.75 26.81
N GLY A 291 12.49 13.28 25.61
CA GLY A 291 11.77 14.55 25.47
C GLY A 291 12.62 15.79 25.72
N ASN A 292 13.95 15.67 25.70
CA ASN A 292 14.90 16.77 25.87
C ASN A 292 15.16 17.48 24.55
N LEU A 293 14.11 17.79 23.80
CA LEU A 293 14.23 18.46 22.50
C LEU A 293 14.64 19.92 22.72
N SER A 294 15.78 20.32 22.14
CA SER A 294 16.15 21.73 22.07
C SER A 294 15.10 22.51 21.28
N THR A 295 14.64 23.62 21.84
CA THR A 295 13.74 24.58 21.17
C THR A 295 14.49 25.50 20.21
N GLU A 296 15.82 25.48 20.20
CA GLU A 296 16.62 26.27 19.28
C GLU A 296 16.67 25.62 17.89
N PRO A 297 16.32 26.35 16.82
CA PRO A 297 16.41 25.83 15.46
C PRO A 297 17.87 25.51 15.12
N ILE A 298 18.13 24.33 14.54
CA ILE A 298 19.45 23.97 14.03
C ILE A 298 19.89 25.03 13.01
N VAL A 299 20.91 25.81 13.40
CA VAL A 299 21.36 27.02 12.69
C VAL A 299 22.15 26.66 11.43
N ASP A 300 22.79 25.50 11.39
CA ASP A 300 23.58 25.05 10.23
C ASP A 300 23.43 23.54 9.95
N ILE A 301 22.52 23.18 9.04
CA ILE A 301 22.36 21.78 8.57
C ILE A 301 23.57 21.34 7.75
N SER A 302 24.27 22.26 7.08
CA SER A 302 25.44 21.92 6.25
C SER A 302 26.54 21.30 7.10
N SER A 303 26.69 21.74 8.36
CA SER A 303 27.61 21.12 9.33
C SER A 303 27.28 19.65 9.67
N CYS A 304 26.03 19.22 9.50
CA CYS A 304 25.58 17.85 9.79
C CYS A 304 25.71 16.90 8.60
N VAL A 305 26.04 17.39 7.40
CA VAL A 305 26.02 16.59 6.16
C VAL A 305 27.01 15.43 6.21
N ASP A 306 28.23 15.64 6.70
CA ASP A 306 29.25 14.59 6.73
C ASP A 306 28.87 13.45 7.71
N VAL A 307 28.37 13.81 8.89
CA VAL A 307 27.87 12.83 9.87
C VAL A 307 26.60 12.15 9.35
N ALA A 308 25.74 12.86 8.61
CA ALA A 308 24.58 12.29 7.96
C ALA A 308 24.96 11.28 6.87
N LYS A 309 26.06 11.53 6.14
CA LYS A 309 26.61 10.58 5.16
C LYS A 309 27.09 9.29 5.83
N GLU A 310 27.73 9.39 7.00
CA GLU A 310 28.17 8.24 7.81
C GLU A 310 26.98 7.34 8.20
N VAL A 311 25.91 7.92 8.75
CA VAL A 311 24.76 7.11 9.22
C VAL A 311 23.89 6.57 8.08
N ALA A 312 24.06 7.07 6.85
CA ALA A 312 23.40 6.56 5.65
C ALA A 312 24.23 5.53 4.88
N ALA A 313 25.43 5.20 5.37
CA ALA A 313 26.30 4.19 4.78
C ALA A 313 25.66 2.80 4.76
N CYS A 314 26.02 2.01 3.75
CA CYS A 314 25.40 0.69 3.52
C CYS A 314 25.75 -0.35 4.59
N ASN A 315 26.89 -0.17 5.25
CA ASN A 315 27.40 -1.03 6.32
C ASN A 315 27.04 -0.55 7.75
N TYR A 316 26.41 0.62 7.89
CA TYR A 316 26.12 1.22 9.21
C TYR A 316 25.25 0.31 10.10
N GLU A 317 24.39 -0.49 9.48
CA GLU A 317 23.43 -1.35 10.17
C GLU A 317 24.05 -2.69 10.63
N ILE A 318 25.27 -3.03 10.18
CA ILE A 318 25.92 -4.30 10.49
C ILE A 318 26.21 -4.39 11.99
N GLY A 319 25.73 -5.47 12.62
CA GLY A 319 25.90 -5.69 14.05
C GLY A 319 25.01 -4.82 14.94
N THR A 320 24.04 -4.09 14.36
CA THR A 320 23.07 -3.27 15.10
C THR A 320 21.68 -3.90 15.11
N CYS A 321 20.76 -3.31 15.88
CA CYS A 321 19.35 -3.74 15.93
C CYS A 321 18.46 -3.11 14.83
N TRP A 322 19.02 -2.35 13.89
CA TRP A 322 18.27 -1.76 12.77
C TRP A 322 17.65 -2.84 11.89
N GLY A 323 16.39 -2.63 11.49
CA GLY A 323 15.64 -3.61 10.70
C GLY A 323 15.11 -4.80 11.50
N GLN A 324 15.41 -4.90 12.79
CA GLN A 324 14.94 -6.00 13.65
C GLN A 324 14.07 -5.45 14.78
N GLU A 325 14.67 -4.64 15.67
CA GLU A 325 13.97 -4.02 16.80
C GLU A 325 13.76 -2.52 16.61
N VAL A 326 14.62 -1.89 15.81
CA VAL A 326 14.66 -0.46 15.54
C VAL A 326 14.34 -0.21 14.06
N GLY A 327 13.51 0.79 13.78
CA GLY A 327 13.13 1.17 12.42
C GLY A 327 11.97 0.36 11.84
N TRP A 328 11.91 0.37 10.50
CA TRP A 328 11.09 -0.50 9.67
C TRP A 328 11.71 -1.89 9.63
N VAL A 329 10.90 -2.91 9.84
CA VAL A 329 11.33 -4.29 10.06
C VAL A 329 11.68 -4.98 8.72
N TYR A 330 12.81 -5.67 8.68
CA TYR A 330 13.26 -6.44 7.52
C TYR A 330 12.74 -7.88 7.54
N GLY A 331 12.80 -8.54 6.38
CA GLY A 331 12.57 -9.98 6.26
C GLY A 331 11.19 -10.40 5.75
N SER A 332 10.33 -9.44 5.38
CA SER A 332 9.08 -9.70 4.66
C SER A 332 8.92 -8.70 3.52
N LEU A 333 8.26 -9.14 2.43
CA LEU A 333 7.82 -8.25 1.33
C LEU A 333 6.75 -7.22 1.74
N THR A 334 6.13 -7.40 2.90
CA THR A 334 5.18 -6.46 3.51
C THR A 334 5.78 -5.93 4.82
N GLU A 335 6.88 -5.16 4.72
CA GLU A 335 7.57 -4.59 5.89
C GLU A 335 6.68 -3.65 6.70
N ASP A 336 5.71 -3.04 6.04
CA ASP A 336 4.78 -2.07 6.59
C ASP A 336 3.89 -2.71 7.65
N VAL A 337 3.11 -3.72 7.27
CA VAL A 337 2.22 -4.42 8.20
C VAL A 337 3.03 -5.11 9.30
N LEU A 338 4.21 -5.66 8.98
CA LEU A 338 5.12 -6.24 9.97
C LEU A 338 5.63 -5.19 10.97
N THR A 339 5.97 -3.99 10.51
CA THR A 339 6.39 -2.87 11.39
C THR A 339 5.24 -2.44 12.28
N GLY A 340 4.02 -2.32 11.75
CA GLY A 340 2.81 -2.05 12.53
C GLY A 340 2.58 -3.11 13.61
N GLN A 341 2.74 -4.39 13.28
CA GLN A 341 2.60 -5.47 14.25
C GLN A 341 3.68 -5.43 15.32
N ARG A 342 4.94 -5.12 14.98
CA ARG A 342 6.02 -4.93 15.98
C ARG A 342 5.65 -3.84 16.97
N ILE A 343 5.11 -2.72 16.49
CA ILE A 343 4.66 -1.60 17.31
C ILE A 343 3.53 -2.01 18.25
N HIS A 344 2.50 -2.69 17.74
CA HIS A 344 1.40 -3.22 18.58
C HIS A 344 1.90 -4.27 19.58
N ALA A 345 2.81 -5.15 19.18
CA ALA A 345 3.42 -6.13 20.08
C ALA A 345 4.33 -5.50 21.15
N ALA A 346 4.75 -4.24 20.97
CA ALA A 346 5.41 -3.43 21.99
C ALA A 346 4.43 -2.71 22.94
N GLY A 347 3.12 -2.96 22.78
CA GLY A 347 2.04 -2.47 23.63
C GLY A 347 1.42 -1.14 23.18
N TRP A 348 1.94 -0.55 22.09
CA TRP A 348 1.37 0.67 21.53
C TRP A 348 0.04 0.42 20.84
N ARG A 349 -0.74 1.49 20.72
CA ARG A 349 -1.99 1.58 19.97
C ARG A 349 -1.79 2.40 18.70
N SER A 350 -2.73 2.32 17.77
CA SER A 350 -2.77 3.21 16.60
C SER A 350 -4.18 3.69 16.31
N THR A 351 -4.28 4.79 15.57
CA THR A 351 -5.56 5.42 15.25
C THR A 351 -5.77 5.48 13.74
N LEU A 352 -7.00 5.20 13.30
CA LEU A 352 -7.44 5.45 11.93
C LEU A 352 -7.98 6.87 11.85
N MET A 353 -7.42 7.70 10.96
CA MET A 353 -7.88 9.06 10.69
C MET A 353 -8.60 9.11 9.35
N GLU A 354 -9.92 9.21 9.40
CA GLU A 354 -10.79 9.39 8.25
C GLU A 354 -11.36 10.81 8.29
N ILE A 355 -11.04 11.61 7.27
CA ILE A 355 -11.43 13.02 7.16
C ILE A 355 -12.01 13.29 5.77
N GLU A 356 -12.89 14.29 5.69
CA GLU A 356 -13.48 14.79 4.45
C GLU A 356 -13.03 16.26 4.25
N PRO A 357 -12.38 16.62 3.12
CA PRO A 357 -11.95 15.74 2.02
C PRO A 357 -10.82 14.77 2.44
N PRO A 358 -10.61 13.66 1.70
CA PRO A 358 -9.58 12.67 2.01
C PRO A 358 -8.21 13.30 2.25
N ALA A 359 -7.48 12.79 3.25
CA ALA A 359 -6.17 13.27 3.64
C ALA A 359 -5.14 13.22 2.50
N PHE A 360 -5.06 12.05 1.87
CA PHE A 360 -4.13 11.77 0.78
C PHE A 360 -4.87 11.08 -0.35
N MET A 361 -4.44 11.34 -1.59
CA MET A 361 -4.97 10.74 -2.80
C MET A 361 -3.81 10.17 -3.61
N GLY A 362 -3.98 8.99 -4.21
CA GLY A 362 -2.96 8.41 -5.07
C GLY A 362 -3.49 7.75 -6.33
N CYS A 363 -2.61 7.11 -7.08
CA CYS A 363 -2.96 6.44 -8.33
C CYS A 363 -3.13 4.92 -8.15
N ALA A 364 -4.29 4.38 -8.50
CA ALA A 364 -4.55 2.94 -8.48
C ALA A 364 -3.89 2.23 -9.67
N PRO A 365 -3.52 0.94 -9.55
CA PRO A 365 -3.14 0.14 -10.71
C PRO A 365 -4.31 0.00 -11.69
N ASN A 366 -4.09 0.36 -12.96
CA ASN A 366 -5.14 0.44 -13.99
C ASN A 366 -5.32 -0.86 -14.82
N GLY A 367 -4.67 -1.96 -14.45
CA GLY A 367 -4.65 -3.18 -15.27
C GLY A 367 -4.58 -4.49 -14.46
N GLY A 368 -5.02 -5.58 -15.11
CA GLY A 368 -5.07 -6.92 -14.52
C GLY A 368 -3.70 -7.43 -14.02
N PRO A 369 -2.63 -7.39 -14.84
CA PRO A 369 -1.33 -7.90 -14.43
C PRO A 369 -0.70 -7.12 -13.28
N ALA A 370 -0.75 -5.78 -13.33
CA ALA A 370 -0.22 -4.93 -12.27
C ALA A 370 -0.92 -5.19 -10.93
N CYS A 371 -2.25 -5.30 -10.94
CA CYS A 371 -3.05 -5.67 -9.78
C CYS A 371 -2.65 -7.05 -9.20
N LEU A 372 -2.60 -8.09 -10.04
CA LEU A 372 -2.27 -9.45 -9.59
C LEU A 372 -0.83 -9.57 -9.07
N THR A 373 0.14 -8.87 -9.67
CA THR A 373 1.51 -8.82 -9.16
C THR A 373 1.56 -8.13 -7.80
N GLN A 374 0.80 -7.05 -7.60
CA GLN A 374 0.71 -6.41 -6.28
C GLN A 374 0.10 -7.36 -5.23
N LEU A 375 -1.02 -8.01 -5.54
CA LEU A 375 -1.67 -8.95 -4.62
C LEU A 375 -0.80 -10.18 -4.33
N LYS A 376 0.00 -10.65 -5.29
CA LYS A 376 1.00 -11.71 -5.11
C LYS A 376 2.06 -11.27 -4.09
N ARG A 377 2.62 -10.05 -4.23
CA ARG A 377 3.61 -9.52 -3.28
C ARG A 377 3.05 -9.44 -1.85
N TRP A 378 1.83 -8.92 -1.71
CA TRP A 378 1.17 -8.84 -0.39
C TRP A 378 0.97 -10.23 0.22
N ALA A 379 0.42 -11.16 -0.55
CA ALA A 379 0.21 -12.53 -0.09
C ALA A 379 1.54 -13.24 0.28
N SER A 380 2.61 -13.02 -0.49
CA SER A 380 3.93 -13.57 -0.16
C SER A 380 4.45 -12.99 1.16
N GLY A 381 4.41 -11.67 1.34
CA GLY A 381 4.86 -11.02 2.58
C GLY A 381 4.05 -11.47 3.81
N PHE A 382 2.74 -11.61 3.66
CA PHE A 382 1.86 -12.13 4.70
C PHE A 382 2.20 -13.57 5.12
N LEU A 383 2.45 -14.45 4.16
CA LEU A 383 2.86 -15.82 4.48
C LEU A 383 4.24 -15.87 5.13
N GLU A 384 5.20 -15.05 4.66
CA GLU A 384 6.52 -14.91 5.27
C GLU A 384 6.41 -14.50 6.74
N ILE A 385 5.54 -13.54 7.07
CA ILE A 385 5.30 -13.14 8.46
C ILE A 385 4.72 -14.30 9.26
N LEU A 386 3.71 -14.99 8.73
CA LEU A 386 3.00 -16.07 9.41
C LEU A 386 3.91 -17.25 9.79
N ILE A 387 4.87 -17.61 8.94
CA ILE A 387 5.83 -18.70 9.21
C ILE A 387 7.08 -18.25 9.97
N SER A 388 7.30 -16.93 10.13
CA SER A 388 8.46 -16.38 10.82
C SER A 388 8.29 -16.36 12.34
N ARG A 389 9.36 -15.98 13.04
CA ARG A 389 9.34 -15.67 14.49
C ARG A 389 8.42 -14.50 14.84
N ASN A 390 8.01 -13.70 13.85
CA ASN A 390 7.08 -12.60 14.01
C ASN A 390 5.62 -13.02 13.83
N ASN A 391 5.30 -14.31 13.90
CA ASN A 391 3.91 -14.78 13.86
C ASN A 391 3.06 -14.09 14.97
N PRO A 392 1.85 -13.58 14.63
CA PRO A 392 1.01 -12.83 15.58
C PRO A 392 0.63 -13.65 16.83
N ILE A 393 0.46 -14.97 16.70
CA ILE A 393 0.19 -15.89 17.83
C ILE A 393 1.36 -15.87 18.81
N LEU A 394 2.60 -16.02 18.32
CA LEU A 394 3.81 -15.95 19.15
C LEU A 394 3.93 -14.57 19.83
N THR A 395 3.64 -13.49 19.11
CA THR A 395 3.69 -12.14 19.70
C THR A 395 2.58 -11.87 20.72
N THR A 396 1.47 -12.61 20.67
CA THR A 396 0.40 -12.55 21.69
C THR A 396 0.82 -13.30 22.95
N THR A 397 1.45 -14.48 22.77
CA THR A 397 1.89 -15.32 23.89
C THR A 397 3.09 -14.74 24.64
N PHE A 398 4.04 -14.14 23.92
CA PHE A 398 5.34 -13.72 24.49
C PHE A 398 5.56 -12.20 24.52
N LYS A 399 4.66 -11.39 23.95
CA LYS A 399 4.76 -9.92 23.94
C LYS A 399 3.41 -9.29 24.32
N SER A 400 3.17 -8.05 23.92
CA SER A 400 2.02 -7.25 24.37
C SER A 400 0.97 -7.07 23.26
N LEU A 401 0.91 -7.98 22.28
CA LEU A 401 -0.14 -7.95 21.26
C LEU A 401 -1.45 -8.46 21.85
N GLN A 402 -2.53 -7.69 21.75
CA GLN A 402 -3.82 -8.12 22.28
C GLN A 402 -4.40 -9.29 21.47
N PHE A 403 -5.09 -10.22 22.14
CA PHE A 403 -5.68 -11.40 21.48
C PHE A 403 -6.60 -11.04 20.31
N ARG A 404 -7.50 -10.05 20.47
CA ARG A 404 -8.39 -9.62 19.37
C ARG A 404 -7.59 -8.99 18.22
N GLN A 405 -6.52 -8.27 18.52
CA GLN A 405 -5.61 -7.72 17.51
C GLN A 405 -4.85 -8.82 16.76
N CYS A 406 -4.47 -9.90 17.45
CA CYS A 406 -3.89 -11.09 16.83
C CYS A 406 -4.83 -11.71 15.79
N LEU A 407 -6.11 -11.88 16.14
CA LEU A 407 -7.12 -12.37 15.19
C LEU A 407 -7.28 -11.44 13.98
N ALA A 408 -7.20 -10.13 14.20
CA ALA A 408 -7.21 -9.15 13.11
C ALA A 408 -6.01 -9.30 12.15
N TYR A 409 -4.79 -9.46 12.67
CA TYR A 409 -3.61 -9.73 11.83
C TYR A 409 -3.74 -11.08 11.10
N LEU A 410 -4.17 -12.13 11.80
CA LEU A 410 -4.39 -13.45 11.21
C LEU A 410 -5.41 -13.42 10.07
N HIS A 411 -6.49 -12.64 10.19
CA HIS A 411 -7.49 -12.49 9.13
C HIS A 411 -6.86 -12.07 7.78
N SER A 412 -5.85 -11.19 7.82
CA SER A 412 -5.12 -10.78 6.62
C SER A 412 -4.06 -11.81 6.21
N TYR A 413 -3.34 -12.38 7.20
CA TYR A 413 -2.22 -13.28 6.90
C TYR A 413 -2.62 -14.64 6.35
N VAL A 414 -3.86 -15.08 6.56
CA VAL A 414 -4.34 -16.37 6.03
C VAL A 414 -4.77 -16.32 4.56
N TRP A 415 -4.76 -15.16 3.89
CA TRP A 415 -5.09 -15.04 2.46
C TRP A 415 -4.37 -16.08 1.57
N PRO A 416 -3.02 -16.16 1.57
CA PRO A 416 -2.29 -17.18 0.81
C PRO A 416 -2.59 -18.62 1.27
N VAL A 417 -2.82 -18.83 2.56
CA VAL A 417 -3.08 -20.17 3.13
C VAL A 417 -4.42 -20.72 2.66
N ARG A 418 -5.40 -19.86 2.38
CA ARG A 418 -6.71 -20.26 1.84
C ARG A 418 -6.64 -20.78 0.41
N ALA A 419 -5.72 -20.26 -0.40
CA ALA A 419 -5.63 -20.55 -1.83
C ALA A 419 -5.58 -22.05 -2.19
N PRO A 420 -4.73 -22.92 -1.56
CA PRO A 420 -4.74 -24.35 -1.86
C PRO A 420 -6.07 -25.04 -1.52
N PHE A 421 -6.74 -24.65 -0.43
CA PHE A 421 -8.05 -25.21 -0.08
C PHE A 421 -9.13 -24.77 -1.07
N GLU A 422 -9.14 -23.48 -1.42
CA GLU A 422 -10.08 -22.94 -2.41
C GLU A 422 -9.85 -23.57 -3.80
N LEU A 423 -8.60 -23.86 -4.17
CA LEU A 423 -8.27 -24.63 -5.37
C LEU A 423 -8.87 -26.03 -5.32
N CYS A 424 -8.70 -26.77 -4.22
CA CYS A 424 -9.30 -28.09 -4.05
C CYS A 424 -10.82 -28.02 -4.23
N TYR A 425 -11.50 -27.10 -3.54
CA TYR A 425 -12.95 -26.91 -3.70
C TYR A 425 -13.35 -26.54 -5.13
N ALA A 426 -12.56 -25.72 -5.83
CA ALA A 426 -12.81 -25.36 -7.22
C ALA A 426 -12.66 -26.55 -8.18
N LEU A 427 -11.84 -27.54 -7.83
CA LEU A 427 -11.63 -28.76 -8.62
C LEU A 427 -12.68 -29.85 -8.35
N LEU A 428 -13.36 -29.85 -7.19
CA LEU A 428 -14.35 -30.87 -6.84
C LEU A 428 -15.51 -30.93 -7.83
N GLY A 429 -16.10 -29.79 -8.19
CA GLY A 429 -17.20 -29.73 -9.16
C GLY A 429 -16.82 -30.32 -10.52
N PRO A 430 -15.73 -29.84 -11.16
CA PRO A 430 -15.23 -30.41 -12.40
C PRO A 430 -14.89 -31.90 -12.30
N TYR A 431 -14.26 -32.33 -11.21
CA TYR A 431 -13.96 -33.74 -10.95
C TYR A 431 -15.24 -34.58 -10.99
N CYS A 432 -16.25 -34.21 -10.21
CA CYS A 432 -17.52 -34.95 -10.12
C CYS A 432 -18.24 -35.08 -11.47
N LEU A 433 -18.30 -34.00 -12.26
CA LEU A 433 -18.89 -34.05 -13.61
C LEU A 433 -18.10 -34.99 -14.56
N LEU A 434 -16.77 -35.01 -14.45
CA LEU A 434 -15.89 -35.83 -15.29
C LEU A 434 -15.80 -37.29 -14.84
N SER A 435 -15.92 -37.58 -13.54
CA SER A 435 -15.87 -38.94 -12.97
C SER A 435 -17.24 -39.58 -12.77
N ASN A 436 -18.32 -38.85 -13.09
CA ASN A 436 -19.70 -39.29 -12.85
C ASN A 436 -20.00 -39.54 -11.36
N GLN A 437 -19.45 -38.71 -10.49
CA GLN A 437 -19.64 -38.75 -9.04
C GLN A 437 -20.39 -37.51 -8.56
N SER A 438 -20.75 -37.48 -7.29
CA SER A 438 -21.39 -36.33 -6.66
C SER A 438 -20.79 -36.10 -5.27
N PHE A 439 -20.67 -34.83 -4.87
CA PHE A 439 -20.18 -34.45 -3.54
C PHE A 439 -21.14 -33.51 -2.82
N LEU A 440 -22.03 -32.83 -3.55
CA LEU A 440 -23.05 -31.96 -2.97
C LEU A 440 -24.34 -32.74 -2.74
N PRO A 441 -25.13 -32.38 -1.73
CA PRO A 441 -26.44 -32.98 -1.52
C PRO A 441 -27.31 -32.86 -2.78
N LYS A 442 -28.02 -33.94 -3.09
CA LYS A 442 -28.96 -33.97 -4.22
C LYS A 442 -30.25 -33.24 -3.85
N THR A 443 -30.99 -32.73 -4.84
CA THR A 443 -32.28 -32.04 -4.62
C THR A 443 -33.33 -32.92 -3.94
N SER A 444 -33.15 -34.24 -3.97
CA SER A 444 -33.99 -35.22 -3.27
C SER A 444 -33.64 -35.38 -1.78
N GLU A 445 -32.52 -34.83 -1.32
CA GLU A 445 -32.00 -34.98 0.03
C GLU A 445 -32.24 -33.70 0.85
N ASP A 446 -32.63 -33.84 2.12
CA ASP A 446 -32.93 -32.70 3.00
C ASP A 446 -31.73 -31.75 3.18
N GLY A 447 -30.50 -32.28 3.09
CA GLY A 447 -29.26 -31.50 3.19
C GLY A 447 -29.09 -30.46 2.09
N PHE A 448 -29.77 -30.60 0.95
CA PHE A 448 -29.73 -29.62 -0.14
C PHE A 448 -30.23 -28.25 0.30
N TYR A 449 -31.32 -28.20 1.08
CA TYR A 449 -31.89 -26.95 1.55
C TYR A 449 -30.96 -26.21 2.51
N ILE A 450 -30.15 -26.94 3.30
CA ILE A 450 -29.12 -26.33 4.17
C ILE A 450 -28.05 -25.66 3.31
N ALA A 451 -27.52 -26.37 2.31
CA ALA A 451 -26.52 -25.83 1.41
C ALA A 451 -27.03 -24.61 0.62
N LEU A 452 -28.27 -24.69 0.13
CA LEU A 452 -28.94 -23.59 -0.58
C LEU A 452 -29.14 -22.37 0.32
N ALA A 453 -29.62 -22.58 1.55
CA ALA A 453 -29.83 -21.49 2.52
C ALA A 453 -28.51 -20.79 2.86
N LEU A 454 -27.42 -21.53 3.09
CA LEU A 454 -26.09 -20.97 3.35
C LEU A 454 -25.59 -20.16 2.15
N PHE A 455 -25.76 -20.67 0.93
CA PHE A 455 -25.38 -19.97 -0.29
C PHE A 455 -26.15 -18.65 -0.45
N ILE A 456 -27.48 -18.67 -0.30
CA ILE A 456 -28.31 -17.47 -0.43
C ILE A 456 -27.98 -16.47 0.67
N ALA A 457 -27.88 -16.92 1.92
CA ALA A 457 -27.57 -16.06 3.06
C ALA A 457 -26.21 -15.37 2.92
N TYR A 458 -25.17 -16.11 2.54
CA TYR A 458 -23.83 -15.55 2.34
C TYR A 458 -23.79 -14.51 1.21
N ASN A 459 -24.35 -14.83 0.04
CA ASN A 459 -24.35 -13.89 -1.09
C ASN A 459 -25.23 -12.66 -0.81
N THR A 460 -26.36 -12.83 -0.12
CA THR A 460 -27.20 -11.70 0.32
C THR A 460 -26.46 -10.82 1.31
N TYR A 461 -25.80 -11.41 2.31
CA TYR A 461 -24.99 -10.68 3.29
C TYR A 461 -23.89 -9.85 2.61
N MET A 462 -23.09 -10.49 1.74
CA MET A 462 -22.05 -9.81 0.96
C MET A 462 -22.61 -8.66 0.13
N PHE A 463 -23.74 -8.88 -0.54
CA PHE A 463 -24.40 -7.84 -1.32
C PHE A 463 -24.84 -6.66 -0.46
N MET A 464 -25.47 -6.92 0.69
CA MET A 464 -25.91 -5.88 1.62
C MET A 464 -24.73 -5.05 2.15
N GLU A 465 -23.60 -5.67 2.49
CA GLU A 465 -22.41 -4.93 2.95
C GLU A 465 -21.90 -3.93 1.91
N PHE A 466 -21.90 -4.30 0.63
CA PHE A 466 -21.48 -3.40 -0.45
C PHE A 466 -22.45 -2.22 -0.61
N ILE A 467 -23.75 -2.49 -0.60
CA ILE A 467 -24.77 -1.44 -0.70
C ILE A 467 -24.69 -0.47 0.50
N GLU A 468 -24.50 -0.99 1.71
CA GLU A 468 -24.34 -0.16 2.92
C GLU A 468 -23.07 0.71 2.87
N CYS A 469 -22.03 0.29 2.16
CA CYS A 469 -20.83 1.07 1.90
C CYS A 469 -20.96 2.03 0.70
N GLY A 470 -22.17 2.22 0.16
CA GLY A 470 -22.43 3.11 -0.98
C GLY A 470 -21.88 2.59 -2.31
N GLN A 471 -21.53 1.30 -2.39
CA GLN A 471 -20.99 0.68 -3.59
C GLN A 471 -22.11 0.16 -4.51
N SER A 472 -21.81 0.04 -5.80
CA SER A 472 -22.77 -0.50 -6.75
C SER A 472 -22.88 -2.03 -6.69
N ALA A 473 -24.01 -2.58 -7.14
CA ALA A 473 -24.17 -4.01 -7.35
C ALA A 473 -23.08 -4.60 -8.28
N ARG A 474 -22.62 -3.81 -9.25
CA ARG A 474 -21.53 -4.21 -10.15
C ARG A 474 -20.19 -4.26 -9.43
N ALA A 475 -19.92 -3.34 -8.51
CA ALA A 475 -18.73 -3.36 -7.66
C ALA A 475 -18.70 -4.60 -6.76
N CYS A 476 -19.85 -4.98 -6.19
CA CYS A 476 -20.00 -6.22 -5.42
C CYS A 476 -19.65 -7.45 -6.27
N TRP A 477 -20.23 -7.56 -7.47
CA TRP A 477 -19.95 -8.67 -8.38
C TRP A 477 -18.48 -8.69 -8.84
N ASN A 478 -17.91 -7.52 -9.16
CA ASN A 478 -16.51 -7.40 -9.57
C ASN A 478 -15.53 -7.80 -8.46
N ASN A 479 -15.82 -7.45 -7.21
CA ASN A 479 -15.01 -7.89 -6.07
C ASN A 479 -15.14 -9.39 -5.82
N HIS A 480 -16.36 -9.95 -5.90
CA HIS A 480 -16.59 -11.39 -5.72
C HIS A 480 -15.88 -12.23 -6.78
N ARG A 481 -15.96 -11.86 -8.07
CA ARG A 481 -15.22 -12.55 -9.14
C ARG A 481 -13.70 -12.42 -8.93
N MET A 482 -13.23 -11.23 -8.55
CA MET A 482 -11.80 -10.98 -8.38
C MET A 482 -11.24 -11.73 -7.19
N GLN A 483 -12.01 -11.92 -6.11
CA GLN A 483 -11.61 -12.77 -5.00
C GLN A 483 -11.29 -14.21 -5.48
N ARG A 484 -12.13 -14.80 -6.35
CA ARG A 484 -11.89 -16.13 -6.92
C ARG A 484 -10.69 -16.15 -7.86
N ILE A 485 -10.57 -15.13 -8.73
CA ILE A 485 -9.43 -15.00 -9.65
C ILE A 485 -8.12 -14.88 -8.87
N THR A 486 -8.04 -13.96 -7.91
CA THR A 486 -6.85 -13.70 -7.09
C THR A 486 -6.44 -14.92 -6.28
N SER A 487 -7.41 -15.61 -5.66
CA SER A 487 -7.17 -16.84 -4.89
C SER A 487 -6.54 -17.92 -5.75
N ALA A 488 -7.11 -18.18 -6.94
CA ALA A 488 -6.63 -19.17 -7.90
C ALA A 488 -5.37 -18.74 -8.68
N SER A 489 -4.87 -17.53 -8.50
CA SER A 489 -3.70 -17.00 -9.24
C SER A 489 -2.62 -16.50 -8.28
N ALA A 490 -2.68 -15.22 -7.92
CA ALA A 490 -1.70 -14.51 -7.13
C ALA A 490 -1.45 -15.16 -5.76
N TRP A 491 -2.51 -15.51 -5.02
CA TRP A 491 -2.38 -16.10 -3.69
C TRP A 491 -1.84 -17.53 -3.73
N LEU A 492 -2.31 -18.34 -4.70
CA LEU A 492 -1.81 -19.69 -4.91
C LEU A 492 -0.31 -19.70 -5.24
N LEU A 493 0.13 -18.84 -6.17
CA LEU A 493 1.55 -18.74 -6.50
C LEU A 493 2.37 -18.17 -5.35
N ALA A 494 1.88 -17.15 -4.65
CA ALA A 494 2.54 -16.63 -3.46
C ALA A 494 2.75 -17.73 -2.41
N PHE A 495 1.73 -18.56 -2.16
CA PHE A 495 1.80 -19.71 -1.26
C PHE A 495 2.88 -20.69 -1.69
N LEU A 496 2.86 -21.14 -2.96
CA LEU A 496 3.83 -22.09 -3.49
C LEU A 496 5.26 -21.54 -3.44
N THR A 497 5.47 -20.28 -3.87
CA THR A 497 6.80 -19.66 -3.87
C THR A 497 7.39 -19.57 -2.47
N VAL A 498 6.61 -19.13 -1.47
CA VAL A 498 7.13 -19.00 -0.10
C VAL A 498 7.38 -20.37 0.51
N ILE A 499 6.51 -21.36 0.32
CA ILE A 499 6.75 -22.72 0.83
C ILE A 499 8.00 -23.33 0.20
N LEU A 500 8.18 -23.21 -1.13
CA LEU A 500 9.39 -23.70 -1.81
C LEU A 500 10.65 -23.00 -1.31
N LYS A 501 10.58 -21.69 -1.06
CA LYS A 501 11.66 -20.92 -0.42
C LYS A 501 12.00 -21.47 0.96
N THR A 502 10.99 -21.69 1.81
CA THR A 502 11.18 -22.22 3.18
C THR A 502 11.78 -23.61 3.19
N LEU A 503 11.48 -24.43 2.17
CA LEU A 503 12.05 -25.75 1.98
C LEU A 503 13.45 -25.74 1.32
N GLY A 504 13.98 -24.58 0.94
CA GLY A 504 15.30 -24.42 0.33
C GLY A 504 15.37 -24.70 -1.18
N PHE A 505 14.22 -24.76 -1.87
CA PHE A 505 14.13 -25.08 -3.30
C PHE A 505 14.09 -23.85 -4.23
N SER A 506 14.05 -22.62 -3.72
CA SER A 506 13.99 -21.39 -4.55
C SER A 506 14.59 -20.18 -3.85
N GLU A 507 15.26 -19.31 -4.62
CA GLU A 507 15.60 -17.93 -4.23
C GLU A 507 14.44 -16.98 -4.56
N THR A 508 14.25 -15.90 -3.80
CA THR A 508 13.16 -14.94 -4.06
C THR A 508 13.56 -13.90 -5.10
N VAL A 509 12.90 -13.92 -6.26
CA VAL A 509 12.96 -12.80 -7.21
C VAL A 509 11.89 -11.78 -6.81
N PHE A 510 12.33 -10.56 -6.47
CA PHE A 510 11.44 -9.43 -6.24
C PHE A 510 10.91 -8.92 -7.59
N GLU A 511 9.66 -9.22 -7.91
CA GLU A 511 8.99 -8.66 -9.09
C GLU A 511 8.41 -7.27 -8.75
N VAL A 512 8.99 -6.21 -9.32
CA VAL A 512 8.45 -4.84 -9.15
C VAL A 512 7.09 -4.74 -9.85
N THR A 513 6.06 -4.29 -9.14
CA THR A 513 4.79 -3.91 -9.77
C THR A 513 5.04 -2.73 -10.72
N ARG A 514 5.00 -2.97 -12.04
CA ARG A 514 4.92 -1.87 -13.00
C ARG A 514 3.52 -1.27 -12.89
N LYS A 515 3.44 -0.01 -12.49
CA LYS A 515 2.26 0.80 -12.75
C LYS A 515 2.45 1.35 -14.16
N ASP A 516 1.55 0.99 -15.07
CA ASP A 516 1.61 1.53 -16.42
C ASP A 516 1.52 3.05 -16.31
N LYS A 517 2.52 3.75 -16.87
CA LYS A 517 2.39 5.18 -17.10
C LYS A 517 1.17 5.36 -18.02
N SER A 518 0.32 6.34 -17.72
CA SER A 518 -0.41 7.02 -18.78
C SER A 518 0.64 7.62 -19.72
N THR A 519 1.10 6.85 -20.70
CA THR A 519 1.93 7.35 -21.78
C THR A 519 1.05 8.30 -22.58
N SER A 520 1.28 9.60 -22.43
CA SER A 520 1.05 10.59 -23.49
C SER A 520 2.12 10.43 -24.57
N ASP A 521 2.41 9.19 -24.99
CA ASP A 521 3.28 8.96 -26.13
C ASP A 521 2.37 9.11 -27.35
N GLY A 522 2.59 10.20 -28.09
CA GLY A 522 1.92 10.53 -29.34
C GLY A 522 2.29 9.59 -30.48
N ASP A 523 2.13 8.29 -30.28
CA ASP A 523 2.26 7.30 -31.34
C ASP A 523 0.86 6.93 -31.85
N SER A 524 0.50 7.58 -32.96
CA SER A 524 -0.84 7.67 -33.56
C SER A 524 -1.41 6.37 -34.14
N ASN A 525 -1.11 5.18 -33.58
CA ASN A 525 -1.61 3.90 -34.10
C ASN A 525 -1.79 2.73 -33.11
N THR A 526 -1.89 2.96 -31.79
CA THR A 526 -2.36 1.92 -30.86
C THR A 526 -3.58 2.38 -30.10
N ASP A 527 -4.71 1.67 -30.27
CA ASP A 527 -5.97 1.90 -29.56
C ASP A 527 -5.72 2.24 -28.08
N GLU A 528 -6.27 3.35 -27.59
CA GLU A 528 -6.25 3.67 -26.17
C GLU A 528 -6.84 2.49 -25.35
N PRO A 529 -6.23 2.12 -24.22
CA PRO A 529 -6.75 1.04 -23.40
C PRO A 529 -8.15 1.36 -22.87
N GLU A 530 -9.14 0.55 -23.29
CA GLU A 530 -10.49 0.56 -22.71
C GLU A 530 -10.38 0.47 -21.18
N PRO A 531 -10.73 1.54 -20.44
CA PRO A 531 -10.55 1.58 -18.99
C PRO A 531 -11.37 0.48 -18.31
N GLY A 532 -10.74 -0.32 -17.46
CA GLY A 532 -11.40 -1.38 -16.71
C GLY A 532 -11.62 -2.70 -17.44
N ARG A 533 -11.17 -2.82 -18.70
CA ARG A 533 -11.12 -4.13 -19.38
C ARG A 533 -9.91 -4.93 -18.89
N PHE A 534 -10.13 -6.22 -18.65
CA PHE A 534 -9.09 -7.11 -18.16
C PHE A 534 -8.01 -7.35 -19.23
N THR A 535 -6.75 -7.12 -18.85
CA THR A 535 -5.57 -7.28 -19.70
C THR A 535 -4.73 -8.46 -19.25
N PHE A 536 -3.88 -8.96 -20.15
CA PHE A 536 -3.04 -10.12 -19.94
C PHE A 536 -1.60 -9.86 -20.38
N ASP A 537 -0.67 -10.53 -19.72
CA ASP A 537 0.74 -10.58 -20.07
C ASP A 537 1.27 -12.02 -19.93
N GLU A 538 2.57 -12.22 -20.10
CA GLU A 538 3.22 -13.53 -20.01
C GLU A 538 3.45 -14.01 -18.56
N SER A 539 2.87 -13.33 -17.57
CA SER A 539 3.02 -13.68 -16.16
C SER A 539 2.43 -15.05 -15.85
N THR A 540 3.15 -15.80 -15.01
CA THR A 540 2.75 -17.15 -14.58
C THR A 540 1.48 -17.14 -13.72
N VAL A 541 1.09 -15.99 -13.15
CA VAL A 541 -0.15 -15.83 -12.36
C VAL A 541 -1.39 -16.25 -13.14
N PHE A 542 -1.39 -16.13 -14.46
CA PHE A 542 -2.54 -16.49 -15.29
C PHE A 542 -2.68 -17.99 -15.53
N ILE A 543 -1.64 -18.81 -15.33
CA ILE A 543 -1.66 -20.24 -15.68
C ILE A 543 -2.73 -21.01 -14.91
N PRO A 544 -2.78 -20.99 -13.56
CA PRO A 544 -3.68 -21.88 -12.83
C PRO A 544 -5.15 -21.45 -12.98
N VAL A 545 -5.43 -20.15 -12.96
CA VAL A 545 -6.78 -19.62 -13.16
C VAL A 545 -7.31 -19.86 -14.58
N THR A 546 -6.45 -19.79 -15.60
CA THR A 546 -6.82 -20.14 -16.99
C THR A 546 -7.13 -21.63 -17.11
N ALA A 547 -6.32 -22.50 -16.49
CA ALA A 547 -6.55 -23.94 -16.46
C ALA A 547 -7.90 -24.28 -15.80
N LEU A 548 -8.21 -23.66 -14.65
CA LEU A 548 -9.50 -23.84 -13.97
C LEU A 548 -10.69 -23.37 -14.81
N ALA A 549 -10.57 -22.23 -15.48
CA ALA A 549 -11.62 -21.72 -16.36
C ALA A 549 -11.91 -22.70 -17.52
N MET A 550 -10.86 -23.18 -18.19
CA MET A 550 -10.97 -24.18 -19.26
C MET A 550 -11.55 -25.50 -18.75
N LEU A 551 -11.05 -25.99 -17.63
CA LEU A 551 -11.51 -27.24 -17.02
C LEU A 551 -12.98 -27.17 -16.64
N SER A 552 -13.45 -26.05 -16.08
CA SER A 552 -14.85 -25.88 -15.68
C SER A 552 -15.79 -25.91 -16.89
N VAL A 553 -15.40 -25.29 -18.01
CA VAL A 553 -16.18 -25.35 -19.26
C VAL A 553 -16.22 -26.76 -19.83
N ILE A 554 -15.07 -27.45 -19.88
CA ILE A 554 -14.98 -28.83 -20.37
C ILE A 554 -15.83 -29.77 -19.50
N ALA A 555 -15.77 -29.62 -18.19
CA ALA A 555 -16.53 -30.44 -17.26
C ALA A 555 -18.04 -30.28 -17.44
N ILE A 556 -18.53 -29.04 -17.61
CA ILE A 556 -19.95 -28.78 -17.92
C ILE A 556 -20.34 -29.43 -19.24
N ALA A 557 -19.52 -29.29 -20.29
CA ALA A 557 -19.81 -29.87 -21.60
C ALA A 557 -19.86 -31.41 -21.55
N VAL A 558 -18.88 -32.05 -20.90
CA VAL A 558 -18.83 -33.51 -20.74
C VAL A 558 -19.98 -33.99 -19.85
N GLY A 559 -20.27 -33.29 -18.75
CA GLY A 559 -21.40 -33.60 -17.87
C GLY A 559 -22.73 -33.52 -18.62
N ALA A 560 -22.96 -32.46 -19.38
CA ALA A 560 -24.18 -32.29 -20.17
C ALA A 560 -24.31 -33.37 -21.25
N TRP A 561 -23.22 -33.67 -21.95
CA TRP A 561 -23.17 -34.76 -22.94
C TRP A 561 -23.53 -36.11 -22.32
N ARG A 562 -23.01 -36.41 -21.12
CA ARG A 562 -23.37 -37.63 -20.39
C ARG A 562 -24.82 -37.64 -19.96
N VAL A 563 -25.37 -36.53 -19.47
CA VAL A 563 -26.80 -36.48 -19.13
C VAL A 563 -27.65 -36.77 -20.37
N VAL A 564 -27.31 -36.21 -21.53
CA VAL A 564 -28.08 -36.43 -22.77
C VAL A 564 -27.95 -37.87 -23.30
N LEU A 565 -26.77 -38.48 -23.22
CA LEU A 565 -26.55 -39.83 -23.73
C LEU A 565 -26.89 -40.95 -22.74
N VAL A 566 -26.67 -40.76 -21.44
CA VAL A 566 -26.83 -41.80 -20.39
C VAL A 566 -28.25 -41.83 -19.84
N THR A 567 -29.12 -40.85 -20.16
CA THR A 567 -30.56 -40.97 -19.89
C THR A 567 -31.24 -42.18 -20.56
N THR A 568 -30.53 -42.93 -21.42
CA THR A 568 -30.99 -44.24 -21.92
C THR A 568 -30.66 -45.42 -21.01
N GLU A 569 -29.71 -45.31 -20.08
CA GLU A 569 -29.31 -46.37 -19.15
C GLU A 569 -29.11 -45.80 -17.74
N GLY A 570 -30.17 -45.83 -16.93
CA GLY A 570 -30.20 -45.22 -15.60
C GLY A 570 -29.19 -45.81 -14.61
N LEU A 571 -27.96 -45.29 -14.59
CA LEU A 571 -27.00 -45.56 -13.53
C LEU A 571 -27.32 -44.71 -12.28
N PRO A 572 -27.63 -45.35 -11.13
CA PRO A 572 -27.76 -44.63 -9.86
C PRO A 572 -26.38 -44.14 -9.40
N GLY A 573 -26.23 -42.84 -9.16
CA GLY A 573 -25.01 -42.27 -8.56
C GLY A 573 -24.38 -41.07 -9.27
N GLY A 574 -24.90 -40.66 -10.44
CA GLY A 574 -24.34 -39.53 -11.21
C GLY A 574 -24.41 -38.15 -10.53
N PRO A 575 -23.72 -37.14 -11.09
CA PRO A 575 -23.68 -35.77 -10.59
C PRO A 575 -25.08 -35.14 -10.57
N GLY A 576 -25.37 -34.37 -9.52
CA GLY A 576 -26.62 -33.62 -9.38
C GLY A 576 -26.56 -32.26 -10.07
N ILE A 577 -27.70 -31.55 -10.05
CA ILE A 577 -27.77 -30.16 -10.55
C ILE A 577 -26.83 -29.22 -9.80
N SER A 578 -26.51 -29.53 -8.54
CA SER A 578 -25.63 -28.76 -7.66
C SER A 578 -24.21 -28.65 -8.22
N GLU A 579 -23.65 -29.73 -8.78
CA GLU A 579 -22.31 -29.74 -9.40
C GLU A 579 -22.27 -28.86 -10.66
N PHE A 580 -23.34 -28.89 -11.48
CA PHE A 580 -23.47 -28.00 -12.63
C PHE A 580 -23.57 -26.53 -12.21
N ILE A 581 -24.36 -26.22 -11.17
CA ILE A 581 -24.47 -24.87 -10.61
C ILE A 581 -23.10 -24.40 -10.09
N SER A 582 -22.37 -25.25 -9.37
CA SER A 582 -21.03 -24.93 -8.86
C SER A 582 -20.03 -24.61 -9.98
N CYS A 583 -19.96 -25.47 -11.02
CA CYS A 583 -19.10 -25.21 -12.17
C CYS A 583 -19.54 -23.97 -12.96
N GLY A 584 -20.85 -23.77 -13.12
CA GLY A 584 -21.42 -22.59 -13.76
C GLY A 584 -21.06 -21.31 -13.01
N TRP A 585 -21.09 -21.34 -11.68
CA TRP A 585 -20.66 -20.22 -10.83
C TRP A 585 -19.18 -19.88 -11.01
N LEU A 586 -18.30 -20.88 -11.08
CA LEU A 586 -16.89 -20.67 -11.40
C LEU A 586 -16.68 -20.08 -12.79
N VAL A 587 -17.42 -20.58 -13.79
CA VAL A 587 -17.40 -20.03 -15.16
C VAL A 587 -17.80 -18.55 -15.16
N LEU A 588 -18.84 -18.17 -14.40
CA LEU A 588 -19.27 -16.78 -14.26
C LEU A 588 -18.18 -15.92 -13.60
N CYS A 589 -17.53 -16.42 -12.54
CA CYS A 589 -16.41 -15.71 -11.89
C CYS A 589 -15.21 -15.55 -12.84
N PHE A 590 -14.92 -16.57 -13.66
CA PHE A 590 -13.78 -16.58 -14.58
C PHE A 590 -14.08 -16.07 -15.99
N MET A 591 -15.23 -15.42 -16.20
CA MET A 591 -15.59 -14.85 -17.50
C MET A 591 -14.53 -13.94 -18.14
N PRO A 592 -13.79 -13.09 -17.38
CA PRO A 592 -12.69 -12.31 -17.96
C PRO A 592 -11.61 -13.20 -18.63
N LEU A 593 -11.30 -14.35 -18.04
CA LEU A 593 -10.32 -15.30 -18.58
C LEU A 593 -10.86 -15.99 -19.84
N LEU A 594 -12.14 -16.36 -19.85
CA LEU A 594 -12.77 -16.99 -21.02
C LEU A 594 -12.83 -16.03 -22.21
N ARG A 595 -13.12 -14.74 -21.98
CA ARG A 595 -12.99 -13.71 -23.01
C ARG A 595 -11.53 -13.56 -23.47
N GLY A 596 -10.58 -13.66 -22.55
CA GLY A 596 -9.15 -13.66 -22.86
C GLY A 596 -8.69 -14.86 -23.70
N LEU A 597 -9.33 -16.02 -23.60
CA LEU A 597 -8.99 -17.19 -24.42
C LEU A 597 -9.23 -16.94 -25.92
N VAL A 598 -10.29 -16.20 -26.25
CA VAL A 598 -10.68 -15.84 -27.63
C VAL A 598 -10.20 -14.44 -28.05
N GLY A 599 -9.71 -13.64 -27.11
CA GLY A 599 -9.22 -12.28 -27.37
C GLY A 599 -7.87 -12.23 -28.09
N SER A 600 -7.59 -11.08 -28.69
CA SER A 600 -6.33 -10.74 -29.36
C SER A 600 -5.62 -9.56 -28.66
N GLY A 601 -4.33 -9.37 -28.97
CA GLY A 601 -3.51 -8.30 -28.39
C GLY A 601 -3.42 -8.37 -26.86
N ARG A 602 -3.39 -7.20 -26.20
CA ARG A 602 -3.33 -7.07 -24.72
C ARG A 602 -4.55 -7.64 -23.98
N TYR A 603 -5.65 -7.91 -24.69
CA TYR A 603 -6.87 -8.50 -24.13
C TYR A 603 -6.95 -10.01 -24.35
N GLY A 604 -6.00 -10.60 -25.08
CA GLY A 604 -5.88 -12.03 -25.29
C GLY A 604 -4.86 -12.65 -24.34
N ILE A 605 -5.18 -13.82 -23.79
CA ILE A 605 -4.20 -14.60 -23.00
C ILE A 605 -3.09 -15.06 -23.97
N PRO A 606 -1.79 -14.84 -23.64
CA PRO A 606 -0.69 -15.26 -24.50
C PRO A 606 -0.69 -16.77 -24.79
N TRP A 607 -0.21 -17.14 -25.97
CA TRP A 607 -0.16 -18.54 -26.41
C TRP A 607 0.62 -19.45 -25.44
N SER A 608 1.73 -18.95 -24.91
CA SER A 608 2.55 -19.67 -23.92
C SER A 608 1.76 -20.05 -22.66
N ILE A 609 0.90 -19.15 -22.18
CA ILE A 609 0.02 -19.37 -21.01
C ILE A 609 -1.09 -20.38 -21.35
N LYS A 610 -1.72 -20.24 -22.52
CA LYS A 610 -2.74 -21.19 -23.01
C LYS A 610 -2.20 -22.61 -23.05
N MET A 611 -1.00 -22.81 -23.62
CA MET A 611 -0.39 -24.14 -23.71
C MET A 611 -0.07 -24.75 -22.34
N LYS A 612 0.47 -23.96 -21.40
CA LYS A 612 0.73 -24.42 -20.03
C LYS A 612 -0.57 -24.77 -19.29
N ALA A 613 -1.61 -23.95 -19.46
CA ALA A 613 -2.93 -24.23 -18.90
C ALA A 613 -3.54 -25.51 -19.50
N CYS A 614 -3.49 -25.69 -20.82
CA CYS A 614 -3.92 -26.91 -21.50
C CYS A 614 -3.21 -28.16 -20.96
N LEU A 615 -1.90 -28.08 -20.70
CA LEU A 615 -1.15 -29.19 -20.12
C LEU A 615 -1.67 -29.57 -18.73
N LEU A 616 -1.93 -28.59 -17.85
CA LEU A 616 -2.52 -28.85 -16.53
C LEU A 616 -3.90 -29.48 -16.64
N VAL A 617 -4.75 -29.00 -17.55
CA VAL A 617 -6.07 -29.57 -17.82
C VAL A 617 -5.94 -31.02 -18.32
N ALA A 618 -5.04 -31.29 -19.25
CA ALA A 618 -4.81 -32.64 -19.78
C ALA A 618 -4.35 -33.61 -18.69
N ILE A 619 -3.42 -33.20 -17.83
CA ILE A 619 -2.96 -33.98 -16.68
C ILE A 619 -4.15 -34.30 -15.75
N PHE A 620 -4.99 -33.31 -15.45
CA PHE A 620 -6.16 -33.51 -14.60
C PHE A 620 -7.18 -34.48 -15.22
N LEU A 621 -7.44 -34.36 -16.53
CA LEU A 621 -8.34 -35.28 -17.25
C LEU A 621 -7.79 -36.72 -17.26
N LEU A 622 -6.47 -36.89 -17.40
CA LEU A 622 -5.83 -38.20 -17.29
C LEU A 622 -6.00 -38.80 -15.88
N PHE A 623 -5.88 -37.98 -14.84
CA PHE A 623 -6.13 -38.41 -13.47
C PHE A 623 -7.58 -38.85 -13.26
N CYS A 624 -8.54 -38.10 -13.82
CA CYS A 624 -9.97 -38.43 -13.72
C CYS A 624 -10.37 -39.73 -14.44
N LYS A 625 -9.65 -40.13 -15.50
CA LYS A 625 -9.90 -41.37 -16.24
C LYS A 625 -9.35 -42.63 -15.57
N ARG A 626 -8.42 -42.48 -14.62
CA ARG A 626 -7.67 -43.59 -14.01
C ARG A 626 -8.36 -44.19 -12.79
N ASN A 627 -9.43 -43.54 -12.32
CA ASN A 627 -10.38 -44.01 -11.31
C ASN A 627 -11.73 -44.24 -12.00
#